data_AF-A0A166G4Q0-F1
#
_entry.id   AF-A0A166G4Q0-F1
#
_cell.length_a   1.000
_cell.length_b   1.000
_cell.length_c   1.000
_cell.angle_alpha   90.00
_cell.angle_beta   90.00
_cell.angle_gamma   90.00
#
_symmetry.space_group_name_H-M   'P 1'
#
loop_
_entity.id
_entity.type
_entity.pdbx_description
1 polymer ?
#
loop_
_entity_poly.entity_id
_entity_poly.type
_entity_poly.pdbx_seq_one_letter_code
_entity_poly.pdbx_strand_id
1 'polypeptide(L)'
;MDRSKPLPSVGKKTVAKKAAEKRYAAEIDALYQTVEASAQSAADVQPPETLGKNGVEAWLRVQAADIHSESAQPIDVDTDLFSQGFDR
;
A
#
# COMPACT_ATOMS: atom_id res chain seq x y z
N MET A 1 8.29 -16.89 -9.11
CA MET A 1 8.33 -17.46 -10.47
C MET A 1 7.79 -18.87 -10.37
N ASP A 2 6.53 -19.08 -10.78
CA ASP A 2 5.94 -20.41 -10.80
C ASP A 2 6.68 -21.28 -11.82
N ARG A 3 7.29 -22.38 -11.35
CA ARG A 3 8.07 -23.30 -12.18
C ARG A 3 7.17 -24.11 -13.13
N SER A 4 5.87 -24.16 -12.87
CA SER A 4 4.88 -24.83 -13.72
C SER A 4 4.51 -24.03 -14.98
N LYS A 5 4.81 -22.72 -14.97
CA LYS A 5 4.45 -21.78 -16.03
C LYS A 5 5.70 -21.01 -16.46
N PRO A 6 6.57 -21.61 -17.29
CA PRO A 6 7.74 -20.93 -17.82
C PRO A 6 7.35 -19.92 -18.91
N LEU A 7 8.17 -18.87 -19.08
CA LEU A 7 7.99 -17.88 -20.13
C LEU A 7 8.08 -18.56 -21.50
N PRO A 8 7.08 -18.36 -22.39
CA PRO A 8 7.10 -18.95 -23.71
C PRO A 8 8.26 -18.34 -24.53
N SER A 9 9.14 -19.18 -25.04
CA SER A 9 10.27 -18.79 -25.89
C SER A 9 10.07 -19.30 -27.32
N VAL A 10 10.47 -18.50 -28.30
CA VAL A 10 10.70 -18.92 -29.68
C VAL A 10 12.17 -19.34 -29.86
N GLY A 11 12.50 -19.95 -31.01
CA GLY A 11 13.81 -20.55 -31.29
C GLY A 11 15.00 -19.69 -30.82
N LYS A 12 16.04 -20.37 -30.29
CA LYS A 12 17.20 -19.76 -29.59
C LYS A 12 16.86 -18.98 -28.31
N LYS A 13 15.98 -19.51 -27.44
CA LYS A 13 15.72 -18.99 -26.07
C LYS A 13 15.20 -17.54 -26.01
N THR A 14 14.70 -16.99 -27.11
CA THR A 14 14.15 -15.63 -27.14
C THR A 14 12.72 -15.66 -26.63
N VAL A 15 12.39 -14.84 -25.63
CA VAL A 15 11.03 -14.76 -25.09
C VAL A 15 10.08 -14.22 -26.16
N ALA A 16 9.00 -14.97 -26.45
CA ALA A 16 7.93 -14.49 -27.31
C ALA A 16 7.03 -13.55 -26.50
N LYS A 17 7.38 -12.26 -26.47
CA LYS A 17 6.70 -11.22 -25.70
C LYS A 17 5.16 -11.28 -25.81
N LYS A 18 4.61 -11.35 -27.03
CA LYS A 18 3.15 -11.44 -27.26
C LYS A 18 2.51 -12.71 -26.67
N ALA A 19 3.21 -13.84 -26.73
CA ALA A 19 2.71 -15.09 -26.17
C ALA A 19 2.79 -15.09 -24.64
N ALA A 20 3.82 -14.45 -24.08
CA ALA A 20 3.97 -14.24 -22.64
C ALA A 20 2.87 -13.31 -22.11
N GLU A 21 2.69 -12.13 -22.71
CA GLU A 21 1.63 -11.18 -22.33
C GLU A 21 0.25 -11.85 -22.32
N LYS A 22 -0.11 -12.60 -23.37
CA LYS A 22 -1.38 -13.33 -23.40
C LYS A 22 -1.48 -14.41 -22.31
N ARG A 23 -0.38 -15.12 -22.03
CA ARG A 23 -0.36 -16.23 -21.06
C ARG A 23 -0.44 -15.74 -19.61
N TYR A 24 0.08 -14.55 -19.31
CA TYR A 24 0.07 -13.96 -17.97
C TYR A 24 -0.90 -12.77 -17.83
N ALA A 25 -1.70 -12.45 -18.85
CA ALA A 25 -2.65 -11.34 -18.84
C ALA A 25 -3.50 -11.32 -17.55
N ALA A 26 -4.11 -12.45 -17.18
CA ALA A 26 -4.92 -12.53 -15.98
C ALA A 26 -4.14 -12.24 -14.67
N GLU A 27 -2.88 -12.65 -14.58
CA GLU A 27 -2.03 -12.36 -13.41
C GLU A 27 -1.58 -10.90 -13.40
N ILE A 28 -1.28 -10.33 -14.57
CA ILE A 28 -0.94 -8.92 -14.73
C ILE A 28 -2.14 -8.06 -14.33
N ASP A 29 -3.33 -8.37 -14.84
CA ASP A 29 -4.57 -7.66 -14.53
C ASP A 29 -4.91 -7.80 -13.04
N ALA A 30 -4.72 -8.99 -12.45
CA ALA A 30 -4.92 -9.20 -11.01
C ALA A 30 -3.96 -8.35 -10.16
N LEU A 31 -2.70 -8.15 -10.58
CA LEU A 31 -1.76 -7.27 -9.89
C LEU A 31 -2.23 -5.81 -9.94
N TYR A 32 -2.66 -5.31 -11.12
CA TYR A 32 -3.20 -3.97 -11.25
C TYR A 32 -4.47 -3.78 -10.41
N GLN A 33 -5.40 -4.73 -10.46
CA GLN A 33 -6.62 -4.70 -9.64
C GLN A 33 -6.33 -4.72 -8.15
N THR A 34 -5.34 -5.51 -7.71
CA THR A 34 -4.93 -5.56 -6.30
C THR A 34 -4.36 -4.23 -5.85
N VAL A 35 -3.53 -3.58 -6.67
CA VAL A 35 -2.96 -2.26 -6.37
C VAL A 35 -4.07 -1.21 -6.29
N GLU A 36 -4.96 -1.16 -7.28
CA GLU A 36 -6.11 -0.25 -7.27
C GLU A 36 -7.03 -0.49 -6.06
N ALA A 37 -7.32 -1.74 -5.73
CA ALA A 37 -8.12 -2.09 -4.55
C ALA A 37 -7.42 -1.69 -3.25
N SER A 38 -6.09 -1.87 -3.15
CA SER A 38 -5.31 -1.45 -1.98
C SER A 38 -5.23 0.08 -1.84
N ALA A 39 -5.16 0.80 -2.96
CA ALA A 39 -5.21 2.25 -2.98
C ALA A 39 -6.61 2.74 -2.56
N GLN A 40 -7.67 2.02 -2.92
CA GLN A 40 -9.02 2.30 -2.48
C GLN A 40 -9.21 2.02 -0.98
N SER A 41 -8.56 1.00 -0.42
CA SER A 41 -8.51 0.78 1.04
C SER A 41 -7.73 1.88 1.77
N ALA A 42 -6.71 2.46 1.15
CA ALA A 42 -6.05 3.66 1.67
C ALA A 42 -6.91 4.94 1.50
N ALA A 43 -7.94 4.91 0.66
CA ALA A 43 -8.86 6.02 0.47
C ALA A 43 -9.88 6.19 1.61
N ASP A 44 -10.01 5.21 2.52
CA ASP A 44 -10.78 5.39 3.76
C ASP A 44 -10.14 6.46 4.67
N VAL A 45 -8.84 6.72 4.52
CA VAL A 45 -8.16 7.82 5.20
C VAL A 45 -8.00 8.98 4.22
N GLN A 46 -8.89 9.98 4.33
CA GLN A 46 -8.76 11.19 3.53
C GLN A 46 -7.42 11.87 3.83
N PRO A 47 -6.57 12.16 2.83
CA PRO A 47 -5.31 12.86 3.04
C PRO A 47 -5.58 14.31 3.50
N PRO A 48 -4.61 14.96 4.14
CA PRO A 48 -4.76 16.35 4.54
C PRO A 48 -4.97 17.24 3.31
N GLU A 49 -5.89 18.19 3.40
CA GLU A 49 -6.20 19.14 2.32
C GLU A 49 -4.97 19.94 1.86
N THR A 50 -4.00 20.12 2.75
CA THR A 50 -2.70 20.73 2.45
C THR A 50 -1.59 19.95 3.14
N LEU A 51 -0.49 19.68 2.40
CA LEU A 51 0.74 19.11 2.96
C LEU A 51 1.58 20.13 3.75
N GLY A 52 0.96 21.23 4.21
CA GLY A 52 1.59 22.22 5.07
C GLY A 52 1.71 21.69 6.50
N LYS A 53 2.70 22.18 7.26
CA LYS A 53 3.00 21.72 8.62
C LYS A 53 1.75 21.55 9.50
N ASN A 54 0.91 22.58 9.58
CA ASN A 54 -0.29 22.57 10.44
C ASN A 54 -1.36 21.58 9.95
N GLY A 55 -1.51 21.43 8.62
CA GLY A 55 -2.49 20.52 8.03
C GLY A 55 -2.10 19.05 8.22
N VAL A 56 -0.81 18.76 8.03
CA VAL A 56 -0.24 17.42 8.25
C VAL A 56 -0.27 17.06 9.74
N GLU A 57 0.08 17.99 10.63
CA GLU A 57 0.08 17.75 12.07
C GLU A 57 -1.33 17.46 12.62
N ALA A 58 -2.33 18.25 12.19
CA ALA A 58 -3.72 18.00 12.58
C ALA A 58 -4.23 16.65 12.05
N TRP A 59 -3.90 16.30 10.81
CA TRP A 59 -4.27 15.02 10.21
C TRP A 59 -3.61 13.83 10.91
N LEU A 60 -2.30 13.92 11.17
CA LEU A 60 -1.58 12.86 11.88
C LEU A 60 -2.16 12.61 13.28
N ARG A 61 -2.58 13.65 14.00
CA ARG A 61 -3.22 13.49 15.32
C ARG A 61 -4.53 12.71 15.22
N VAL A 62 -5.36 12.99 14.21
CA VAL A 62 -6.61 12.25 13.99
C VAL A 62 -6.32 10.78 13.65
N GLN A 63 -5.36 10.52 12.77
CA GLN A 63 -5.00 9.15 12.42
C GLN A 63 -4.39 8.37 13.59
N ALA A 64 -3.54 9.02 14.37
CA ALA A 64 -2.92 8.40 15.53
C ALA A 64 -3.97 8.08 16.60
N ALA A 65 -4.97 8.96 16.80
CA ALA A 65 -6.08 8.71 17.72
C ALA A 65 -6.98 7.55 17.24
N ASP A 66 -7.22 7.44 15.93
CA ASP A 66 -8.01 6.35 15.34
C ASP A 66 -7.32 4.99 15.55
N ILE A 67 -6.01 4.90 15.28
CA ILE A 67 -5.20 3.69 15.49
C ILE A 67 -5.11 3.33 16.97
N HIS A 68 -5.02 4.33 17.86
CA HIS A 68 -4.82 4.15 19.29
C HIS A 68 -6.12 4.22 20.11
N SER A 69 -7.25 3.86 19.49
CA SER A 69 -8.60 3.90 20.09
C SER A 69 -8.74 3.10 21.41
N GLU A 70 -7.80 2.20 21.73
CA GLU A 70 -7.79 1.42 22.98
C GLU A 70 -7.17 2.15 24.17
N SER A 71 -6.51 3.28 23.96
CA SER A 71 -5.77 4.00 24.98
C SER A 71 -6.37 5.40 25.16
N ALA A 72 -6.98 5.61 26.32
CA ALA A 72 -7.62 6.87 26.70
C ALA A 72 -6.61 8.02 26.97
N GLN A 73 -5.33 7.86 26.60
CA GLN A 73 -4.31 8.88 26.79
C GLN A 73 -4.28 9.81 25.56
N PRO A 74 -4.34 11.14 25.77
CA PRO A 74 -4.13 12.09 24.67
C PRO A 74 -2.73 11.92 24.11
N ILE A 75 -2.64 11.81 22.78
CA ILE A 75 -1.37 11.67 22.05
C ILE A 75 -0.63 13.01 22.11
N ASP A 76 0.60 12.97 22.58
CA ASP A 76 1.50 14.11 22.59
C ASP A 76 2.34 14.12 21.30
N VAL A 77 2.28 15.25 20.60
CA VAL A 77 2.91 15.45 19.29
C VAL A 77 4.42 15.68 19.40
N ASP A 78 4.89 16.11 20.58
CA ASP A 78 6.31 16.35 20.85
C ASP A 78 7.02 15.13 21.45
N THR A 79 6.25 14.10 21.81
CA THR A 79 6.76 12.85 22.38
C THR A 79 6.87 11.79 21.28
N ASP A 80 7.91 10.94 21.37
CA ASP A 80 8.12 9.83 20.45
C ASP A 80 6.90 8.89 20.36
N LEU A 81 6.54 8.46 19.14
CA LEU A 81 5.32 7.69 18.88
C LEU A 81 5.38 6.28 19.49
N PHE A 82 6.54 5.63 19.43
CA PHE A 82 6.71 4.28 19.97
C PHE A 82 6.69 4.28 21.51
N SER A 83 7.25 5.33 22.10
CA SER A 83 7.17 5.57 23.55
C SER A 83 5.73 5.72 24.07
N GLN A 84 4.76 5.98 23.18
CA GLN A 84 3.34 6.10 23.49
C GLN A 84 2.56 4.79 23.25
N GLY A 85 3.23 3.68 22.93
CA GLY A 85 2.61 2.36 22.84
C GLY A 85 2.01 2.00 21.48
N PHE A 86 2.52 2.62 20.40
CA PHE A 86 2.16 2.31 19.00
C PHE A 86 2.93 1.11 18.41
N ASP A 87 3.78 0.44 19.19
CA ASP A 87 4.58 -0.73 18.80
C ASP A 87 4.19 -2.03 19.50
N ARG A 88 3.11 -2.02 20.29
CA ARG A 88 2.69 -3.16 21.11
C ARG A 88 1.88 -4.22 20.37
#